data_AF-A0A3N9WJN8-F1
#
_entry.id   AF-A0A3N9WJN8-F1
#
_cell.length_a   1.000
_cell.length_b   1.000
_cell.length_c   1.000
_cell.angle_alpha   90.00
_cell.angle_beta   90.00
_cell.angle_gamma   90.00
#
_symmetry.space_group_name_H-M   'P 1'
#
loop_
_entity.id
_entity.type
_entity.pdbx_description
1 polymer ?
#
loop_
_entity_poly.entity_id
_entity_poly.type
_entity_poly.pdbx_seq_one_letter_code
_entity_poly.pdbx_strand_id
1 'polypeptide(L)'
;MPGDPPVPITVWPVPAPHEGEAMSNAMGVRLVHNLTHPSDLIIDLAEGPQLARAIIAAHRRSHLQAARAVGWGRESATLIVTGWPLAEASPIDFFLRCRAHLVPGGCVAVLLAHGDIALPVDVVIAAKRAGLAYLQHIVAADRPPRPGQQAQLAIHTDVLILTRSAIEGGRADG
;
A
#
# COMPACT_ATOMS: atom_id res chain seq x y z
N MET A 1 25.70 14.03 9.93
CA MET A 1 24.91 12.88 9.44
C MET A 1 24.04 13.39 8.31
N PRO A 2 24.24 12.97 7.04
CA PRO A 2 23.17 13.14 6.06
C PRO A 2 21.96 12.35 6.58
N GLY A 3 20.81 12.99 6.73
CA GLY A 3 19.57 12.28 7.07
C GLY A 3 19.18 11.32 5.95
N ASP A 4 18.31 10.35 6.25
CA ASP A 4 17.67 9.53 5.22
C ASP A 4 17.09 10.46 4.13
N PRO A 5 17.34 10.19 2.83
CA PRO A 5 16.79 11.02 1.77
C PRO A 5 15.25 11.07 1.87
N PRO A 6 14.63 12.21 1.52
CA PRO A 6 13.19 12.33 1.61
C PRO A 6 12.52 11.30 0.69
N VAL A 7 11.50 10.62 1.22
CA VAL A 7 10.74 9.63 0.45
C VAL A 7 9.95 10.35 -0.66
N PRO A 8 10.02 9.88 -1.92
CA PRO A 8 9.29 10.51 -3.02
C PRO A 8 7.79 10.53 -2.78
N ILE A 9 7.16 11.67 -3.05
CA ILE A 9 5.70 11.84 -3.04
C ILE A 9 5.20 11.90 -4.50
N THR A 10 4.19 11.10 -4.82
CA THR A 10 3.57 11.05 -6.16
C THR A 10 2.09 11.34 -6.07
N VAL A 11 1.59 12.28 -6.87
CA VAL A 11 0.17 12.61 -6.91
C VAL A 11 -0.56 11.74 -7.92
N TRP A 12 -1.64 11.11 -7.48
CA TRP A 12 -2.49 10.27 -8.31
C TRP A 12 -3.86 10.93 -8.51
N PRO A 13 -4.15 11.52 -9.70
CA PRO A 13 -5.49 12.06 -9.98
C PRO A 13 -6.48 10.92 -10.19
N VAL A 14 -7.25 10.59 -9.16
CA VAL A 14 -8.32 9.58 -9.17
C VAL A 14 -9.51 10.09 -8.38
N PRO A 15 -10.76 9.66 -8.70
CA PRO A 15 -11.90 10.04 -7.88
C PRO A 15 -11.77 9.53 -6.44
N ALA A 16 -12.34 10.29 -5.50
CA ALA A 16 -12.50 9.87 -4.11
C ALA A 16 -13.28 8.54 -3.99
N PRO A 17 -12.99 7.70 -2.97
CA PRO A 17 -13.83 6.57 -2.62
C PRO A 17 -15.23 7.02 -2.16
N HIS A 18 -16.22 6.14 -2.24
CA HIS A 18 -17.49 6.40 -1.55
C HIS A 18 -17.30 6.29 -0.03
N GLU A 19 -18.24 6.83 0.73
CA GLU A 19 -18.22 6.75 2.19
C GLU A 19 -18.13 5.29 2.66
N GLY A 20 -17.20 5.00 3.57
CA GLY A 20 -16.94 3.65 4.08
C GLY A 20 -16.07 2.76 3.19
N GLU A 21 -15.67 3.20 1.99
CA GLU A 21 -14.76 2.45 1.12
C GLU A 21 -13.30 2.86 1.35
N ALA A 22 -12.38 1.89 1.36
CA ALA A 22 -10.95 2.17 1.54
C ALA A 22 -10.28 2.80 0.29
N MET A 23 -10.84 2.57 -0.90
CA MET A 23 -10.31 3.11 -2.16
C MET A 23 -11.39 3.17 -3.25
N SER A 24 -11.18 4.01 -4.27
CA SER A 24 -12.01 4.02 -5.48
C SER A 24 -11.60 2.93 -6.48
N ASN A 25 -12.48 2.58 -7.42
CA ASN A 25 -12.14 1.62 -8.49
C ASN A 25 -10.91 2.06 -9.29
N ALA A 26 -10.77 3.37 -9.56
CA ALA A 26 -9.63 3.91 -10.29
C ALA A 26 -8.32 3.77 -9.50
N MET A 27 -8.37 3.88 -8.17
CA MET A 27 -7.22 3.61 -7.31
C MET A 27 -6.79 2.15 -7.40
N GLY A 28 -7.73 1.20 -7.27
CA GLY A 28 -7.45 -0.24 -7.39
C GLY A 28 -6.78 -0.58 -8.73
N VAL A 29 -7.30 -0.06 -9.84
CA VAL A 29 -6.71 -0.22 -11.18
C VAL A 29 -5.28 0.31 -11.21
N ARG A 30 -5.02 1.50 -10.67
CA ARG A 30 -3.66 2.06 -10.68
C ARG A 30 -2.68 1.27 -9.83
N LEU A 31 -3.08 0.80 -8.64
CA LEU A 31 -2.22 -0.04 -7.81
C LEU A 31 -1.81 -1.31 -8.57
N VAL A 32 -2.79 -2.01 -9.14
CA VAL A 32 -2.53 -3.25 -9.88
C VAL A 32 -1.63 -3.00 -11.09
N HIS A 33 -1.94 -1.99 -11.92
CA HIS A 33 -1.18 -1.74 -13.15
C HIS A 33 0.23 -1.19 -12.93
N ASN A 34 0.47 -0.39 -11.88
CA ASN A 34 1.77 0.23 -11.65
C ASN A 34 2.71 -0.64 -10.80
N LEU A 35 2.16 -1.55 -10.00
CA LEU A 35 2.94 -2.32 -9.02
C LEU A 35 3.03 -3.81 -9.34
N THR A 36 2.38 -4.30 -10.40
CA THR A 36 2.37 -5.73 -10.76
C THR A 36 2.44 -5.99 -12.27
N HIS A 37 2.99 -7.14 -12.63
CA HIS A 37 3.09 -7.68 -13.98
C HIS A 37 2.06 -8.80 -14.22
N PRO A 38 1.81 -9.20 -15.48
CA PRO A 38 0.95 -10.36 -15.77
C PRO A 38 1.39 -11.61 -14.98
N SER A 39 0.41 -12.37 -14.46
CA SER A 39 0.61 -13.58 -13.63
C SER A 39 1.12 -13.37 -12.20
N ASP A 40 1.47 -12.14 -11.83
CA ASP A 40 1.81 -11.80 -10.44
C ASP A 40 0.67 -12.17 -9.47
N LEU A 41 1.07 -12.59 -8.28
CA LEU A 41 0.15 -12.85 -7.18
C LEU A 41 -0.05 -11.59 -6.33
N ILE A 42 -1.30 -11.26 -6.09
CA ILE A 42 -1.74 -10.16 -5.23
C ILE A 42 -2.48 -10.73 -4.02
N ILE A 43 -2.14 -10.28 -2.82
CA ILE A 43 -2.93 -10.55 -1.61
C ILE A 43 -3.78 -9.33 -1.32
N ASP A 44 -5.10 -9.50 -1.46
CA ASP A 44 -6.08 -8.47 -1.19
C ASP A 44 -6.56 -8.57 0.26
N LEU A 45 -6.16 -7.61 1.10
CA LEU A 45 -6.60 -7.45 2.49
C LEU A 45 -7.37 -6.14 2.66
N ALA A 46 -7.73 -5.46 1.57
CA ALA A 46 -8.47 -4.21 1.61
C ALA A 46 -9.97 -4.50 1.73
N GLU A 47 -10.70 -3.59 2.36
CA GLU A 47 -12.16 -3.68 2.40
C GLU A 47 -12.77 -3.16 1.10
N GLY A 48 -13.70 -3.93 0.55
CA GLY A 48 -14.47 -3.57 -0.63
C GLY A 48 -14.06 -4.31 -1.92
N PRO A 49 -14.88 -4.24 -2.99
CA PRO A 49 -14.67 -5.01 -4.21
C PRO A 49 -13.69 -4.39 -5.21
N GLN A 50 -13.15 -3.20 -4.94
CA GLN A 50 -12.44 -2.37 -5.91
C GLN A 50 -11.14 -3.03 -6.38
N LEU A 51 -10.35 -3.56 -5.44
CA LEU A 51 -9.09 -4.22 -5.80
C LEU A 51 -9.35 -5.57 -6.48
N ALA A 52 -10.23 -6.40 -5.94
CA ALA A 52 -10.65 -7.64 -6.59
C ALA A 52 -11.10 -7.43 -8.06
N ARG A 53 -11.89 -6.39 -8.34
CA ARG A 53 -12.28 -6.01 -9.71
C ARG A 53 -11.09 -5.66 -10.58
N ALA A 54 -10.15 -4.87 -10.06
CA ALA A 54 -8.94 -4.49 -10.78
C ALA A 54 -8.02 -5.70 -11.08
N ILE A 55 -7.88 -6.62 -10.13
CA ILE A 55 -7.12 -7.87 -10.28
C ILE A 55 -7.71 -8.71 -11.42
N ILE A 56 -9.03 -8.92 -11.41
CA ILE A 56 -9.74 -9.69 -12.45
C ILE A 56 -9.58 -9.02 -13.81
N ALA A 57 -9.80 -7.71 -13.90
CA ALA A 57 -9.68 -6.95 -15.14
C ALA A 57 -8.27 -6.96 -15.72
N ALA A 58 -7.24 -6.98 -14.86
CA ALA A 58 -5.85 -7.06 -15.25
C ALA A 58 -5.34 -8.51 -15.42
N HIS A 59 -6.19 -9.53 -15.27
CA HIS A 59 -5.79 -10.94 -15.35
C HIS A 59 -4.62 -11.29 -14.40
N ARG A 60 -4.68 -10.81 -13.15
CA ARG A 60 -3.72 -11.15 -12.09
C ARG A 60 -4.20 -12.36 -11.27
N ARG A 61 -3.27 -13.04 -10.60
CA ARG A 61 -3.62 -14.07 -9.61
C ARG A 61 -3.91 -13.38 -8.28
N SER A 62 -4.84 -13.92 -7.50
CA SER A 62 -5.14 -13.35 -6.17
C SER A 62 -5.55 -14.37 -5.13
N HIS A 63 -5.13 -14.12 -3.90
CA HIS A 63 -5.79 -14.66 -2.72
C HIS A 63 -6.86 -13.65 -2.28
N LEU A 64 -8.13 -13.97 -2.54
CA LEU A 64 -9.26 -13.13 -2.14
C LEU A 64 -9.69 -13.46 -0.71
N GLN A 65 -9.89 -12.43 0.10
CA GLN A 65 -10.31 -12.54 1.49
C GLN A 65 -11.81 -12.86 1.61
N ALA A 66 -12.23 -14.06 1.24
CA ALA A 66 -13.49 -14.59 1.74
C ALA A 66 -13.30 -15.01 3.21
N ALA A 67 -13.63 -14.10 4.13
CA ALA A 67 -13.64 -14.24 5.59
C ALA A 67 -12.28 -14.15 6.31
N ARG A 68 -12.21 -13.12 7.17
CA ARG A 68 -11.20 -12.89 8.21
C ARG A 68 -10.95 -14.17 9.02
N ALA A 69 -9.83 -14.86 8.78
CA ALA A 69 -9.09 -15.66 9.79
C ALA A 69 -7.86 -16.40 9.23
N VAL A 70 -7.78 -16.76 7.94
CA VAL A 70 -6.72 -17.73 7.49
C VAL A 70 -6.07 -17.42 6.11
N GLY A 71 -6.31 -16.26 5.51
CA GLY A 71 -6.04 -16.03 4.07
C GLY A 71 -4.60 -15.76 3.62
N TRP A 72 -3.56 -16.03 4.42
CA TRP A 72 -2.18 -15.94 3.94
C TRP A 72 -1.83 -17.26 3.27
N GLY A 73 -2.23 -17.43 2.01
CA GLY A 73 -1.87 -18.61 1.24
C GLY A 73 -0.35 -18.86 1.27
N ARG A 74 0.08 -20.09 0.96
CA ARG A 74 1.51 -20.48 1.07
C ARG A 74 2.43 -19.74 0.10
N GLU A 75 1.87 -19.18 -0.96
CA GLU A 75 2.62 -18.47 -1.99
C GLU A 75 3.02 -17.05 -1.55
N SER A 76 4.16 -16.59 -2.07
CA SER A 76 4.61 -15.21 -1.91
C SER A 76 4.03 -14.31 -3.00
N ALA A 77 3.69 -13.08 -2.65
CA ALA A 77 3.03 -12.09 -3.50
C ALA A 77 3.99 -10.96 -3.90
N THR A 78 3.74 -10.35 -5.07
CA THR A 78 4.43 -9.11 -5.48
C THR A 78 3.79 -7.88 -4.87
N LEU A 79 2.48 -7.93 -4.59
CA LEU A 79 1.73 -6.85 -3.98
C LEU A 79 0.80 -7.37 -2.89
N ILE A 80 0.87 -6.75 -1.71
CA ILE A 80 -0.09 -6.93 -0.62
C ILE A 80 -0.77 -5.57 -0.42
N VAL A 81 -2.11 -5.52 -0.45
CA VAL A 81 -2.85 -4.25 -0.26
C VAL A 81 -3.72 -4.35 0.97
N THR A 82 -3.71 -3.32 1.80
CA THR A 82 -4.46 -3.31 3.07
C THR A 82 -4.94 -1.90 3.43
N GLY A 83 -6.03 -1.81 4.19
CA GLY A 83 -6.47 -0.57 4.83
C GLY A 83 -5.83 -0.34 6.19
N TRP A 84 -5.85 0.90 6.65
CA TRP A 84 -5.39 1.31 7.98
C TRP A 84 -6.43 2.22 8.66
N PRO A 85 -6.65 2.12 9.99
CA PRO A 85 -6.00 1.22 10.95
C PRO A 85 -6.45 -0.24 10.82
N LEU A 86 -5.61 -1.16 11.28
CA LEU A 86 -5.96 -2.58 11.37
C LEU A 86 -6.94 -2.80 12.52
N ALA A 87 -8.06 -3.47 12.26
CA ALA A 87 -9.14 -3.63 13.25
C ALA A 87 -8.72 -4.38 14.53
N GLU A 88 -7.86 -5.41 14.43
CA GLU A 88 -7.58 -6.33 15.55
C GLU A 88 -6.13 -6.83 15.61
N ALA A 89 -5.25 -6.39 14.70
CA ALA A 89 -3.89 -6.93 14.59
C ALA A 89 -2.84 -5.99 15.20
N SER A 90 -1.86 -6.56 15.90
CA SER A 90 -0.61 -5.88 16.24
C SER A 90 0.04 -5.35 14.95
N PRO A 91 0.26 -4.02 14.82
CA PRO A 91 0.91 -3.41 13.66
C PRO A 91 2.19 -4.09 13.22
N ILE A 92 3.05 -4.43 14.18
CA ILE A 92 4.37 -5.01 13.92
C ILE A 92 4.23 -6.45 13.43
N ASP A 93 3.39 -7.27 14.09
CA ASP A 93 3.19 -8.66 13.70
C ASP A 93 2.53 -8.78 12.32
N PHE A 94 1.63 -7.84 12.01
CA PHE A 94 1.06 -7.71 10.68
C PHE A 94 2.16 -7.47 9.63
N PHE A 95 3.02 -6.47 9.83
CA PHE A 95 4.08 -6.18 8.86
C PHE A 95 5.17 -7.25 8.81
N LEU A 96 5.44 -7.98 9.91
CA LEU A 96 6.31 -9.15 9.89
C LEU A 96 5.73 -10.26 8.99
N ARG A 97 4.41 -10.46 9.06
CA ARG A 97 3.71 -11.40 8.19
C ARG A 97 3.71 -10.93 6.73
N CYS A 98 3.46 -9.64 6.47
CA CYS A 98 3.63 -9.06 5.14
C CYS A 98 5.02 -9.35 4.59
N ARG A 99 6.07 -9.04 5.37
CA ARG A 99 7.46 -9.25 4.97
C ARG A 99 7.71 -10.70 4.59
N ALA A 100 7.23 -11.67 5.38
CA ALA A 100 7.41 -13.09 5.11
C ALA A 100 6.75 -13.56 3.80
N HIS A 101 5.64 -12.93 3.40
CA HIS A 101 4.86 -13.28 2.21
C HIS A 101 5.18 -12.45 0.96
N LEU A 102 6.17 -11.56 0.99
CA LEU A 102 6.61 -10.84 -0.22
C LEU A 102 7.63 -11.64 -1.03
N VAL A 103 7.59 -11.55 -2.35
CA VAL A 103 8.74 -11.92 -3.18
C VAL A 103 9.85 -10.85 -3.06
N PRO A 104 11.12 -11.15 -3.40
CA PRO A 104 12.12 -10.11 -3.60
C PRO A 104 11.64 -9.04 -4.58
N GLY A 105 11.72 -7.77 -4.20
CA GLY A 105 11.21 -6.64 -4.99
C GLY A 105 9.70 -6.39 -4.87
N GLY A 106 8.95 -7.23 -4.15
CA GLY A 106 7.54 -6.99 -3.86
C GLY A 106 7.32 -5.85 -2.85
N CYS A 107 6.08 -5.40 -2.72
CA CYS A 107 5.71 -4.31 -1.82
C CYS A 107 4.36 -4.51 -1.13
N VAL A 108 4.19 -3.80 -0.01
CA VAL A 108 2.92 -3.60 0.68
C VAL A 108 2.42 -2.20 0.34
N ALA A 109 1.18 -2.08 -0.10
CA ALA A 109 0.47 -0.81 -0.24
C ALA A 109 -0.53 -0.66 0.91
N VAL A 110 -0.30 0.34 1.76
CA VAL A 110 -1.17 0.65 2.91
C VAL A 110 -2.02 1.86 2.59
N LEU A 111 -3.34 1.67 2.55
CA LEU A 111 -4.34 2.72 2.27
C LEU A 111 -4.75 3.41 3.58
N LEU A 112 -4.69 4.74 3.58
CA LEU A 112 -5.12 5.57 4.70
C LEU A 112 -6.10 6.64 4.21
N ALA A 113 -7.13 6.92 5.00
CA ALA A 113 -7.93 8.11 4.79
C ALA A 113 -7.05 9.36 5.00
N HIS A 114 -7.13 10.33 4.09
CA HIS A 114 -6.36 11.55 4.23
C HIS A 114 -6.93 12.43 5.36
N GLY A 115 -6.05 13.16 6.05
CA GLY A 115 -6.44 14.18 7.04
C GLY A 115 -5.95 13.92 8.46
N ASP A 116 -5.49 12.71 8.77
CA ASP A 116 -4.78 12.42 10.03
C ASP A 116 -3.28 12.33 9.79
N ILE A 117 -2.53 13.28 10.38
CA ILE A 117 -1.08 13.38 10.23
C ILE A 117 -0.32 12.30 11.02
N ALA A 118 -0.95 11.67 12.02
CA ALA A 118 -0.32 10.65 12.86
C ALA A 118 -0.36 9.27 12.19
N LEU A 119 -1.43 8.94 11.45
CA LEU A 119 -1.59 7.60 10.87
C LEU A 119 -0.43 7.21 9.94
N PRO A 120 0.06 8.06 9.02
CA PRO A 120 1.21 7.71 8.20
C PRO A 120 2.47 7.44 9.02
N VAL A 121 2.68 8.18 10.11
CA VAL A 121 3.84 8.03 11.00
C VAL A 121 3.81 6.70 11.72
N ASP A 122 2.65 6.31 12.27
CA ASP A 122 2.48 5.05 12.99
C ASP A 122 2.70 3.84 12.08
N VAL A 123 2.20 3.90 10.84
CA VAL A 123 2.46 2.87 9.82
C VAL A 123 3.95 2.75 9.54
N VAL A 124 4.64 3.86 9.31
CA VAL A 124 6.08 3.86 8.99
C VAL A 124 6.90 3.31 10.16
N ILE A 125 6.58 3.68 11.41
CA ILE A 125 7.27 3.17 12.60
C ILE A 125 7.08 1.66 12.72
N ALA A 126 5.84 1.17 12.60
CA ALA A 126 5.53 -0.26 12.69
C ALA A 126 6.21 -1.06 11.58
N ALA A 127 6.16 -0.56 10.34
CA ALA A 127 6.79 -1.18 9.18
C ALA A 127 8.32 -1.25 9.32
N LYS A 128 8.96 -0.16 9.76
CA LYS A 128 10.42 -0.12 10.01
C LYS A 128 10.84 -1.12 11.09
N ARG A 129 10.08 -1.21 12.19
CA ARG A 129 10.32 -2.22 13.24
C ARG A 129 10.17 -3.65 12.74
N ALA A 130 9.31 -3.87 11.76
CA ALA A 130 9.14 -5.14 11.06
C ALA A 130 10.15 -5.36 9.92
N GLY A 131 11.16 -4.51 9.73
CA GLY A 131 12.19 -4.65 8.69
C GLY A 131 11.71 -4.33 7.27
N LEU A 132 10.66 -3.53 7.12
CA LEU A 132 10.27 -2.93 5.85
C LEU A 132 10.83 -1.51 5.72
N ALA A 133 11.16 -1.09 4.51
CA ALA A 133 11.58 0.25 4.16
C ALA A 133 10.41 1.01 3.51
N TYR A 134 10.30 2.31 3.83
CA TYR A 134 9.31 3.20 3.23
C TYR A 134 9.84 3.74 1.90
N LEU A 135 9.23 3.30 0.79
CA LEU A 135 9.74 3.53 -0.56
C LEU A 135 9.10 4.75 -1.24
N GLN A 136 7.80 4.94 -1.08
CA GLN A 136 7.06 5.98 -1.78
C GLN A 136 5.77 6.36 -1.04
N HIS A 137 5.46 7.64 -1.02
CA HIS A 137 4.14 8.17 -0.68
C HIS A 137 3.35 8.41 -1.96
N ILE A 138 2.15 7.87 -2.06
CA ILE A 138 1.20 8.25 -3.11
C ILE A 138 0.07 9.04 -2.46
N VAL A 139 -0.21 10.24 -2.95
CA VAL A 139 -1.36 11.05 -2.53
C VAL A 139 -2.41 11.01 -3.63
N ALA A 140 -3.57 10.45 -3.31
CA ALA A 140 -4.72 10.41 -4.20
C ALA A 140 -5.51 11.68 -4.03
N ALA A 141 -5.68 12.41 -5.12
CA ALA A 141 -6.48 13.62 -5.14
C ALA A 141 -7.52 13.52 -6.24
N ASP A 142 -8.66 14.20 -6.02
CA ASP A 142 -9.63 14.40 -7.08
C ASP A 142 -8.97 15.07 -8.29
N ARG A 143 -9.65 14.98 -9.45
CA ARG A 143 -9.14 15.54 -10.72
C ARG A 143 -8.53 16.93 -10.52
N PRO A 144 -7.44 17.23 -11.24
CA PRO A 144 -6.70 18.46 -11.05
C PRO A 144 -7.63 19.68 -11.12
N PRO A 145 -7.35 20.72 -10.29
CA PRO A 145 -8.19 21.91 -10.25
C PRO A 145 -8.32 22.52 -11.64
N ARG A 146 -9.53 22.98 -11.97
CA ARG A 146 -9.80 23.65 -13.25
C ARG A 146 -9.14 25.03 -13.27
N PRO A 147 -8.72 25.55 -14.44
CA PRO A 147 -8.24 26.91 -14.55
C PRO A 147 -9.22 27.91 -13.91
N GLY A 148 -8.74 28.74 -12.97
CA GLY A 148 -9.55 29.74 -12.27
C GLY A 148 -10.07 29.33 -10.89
N GLN A 149 -9.84 28.10 -10.42
CA GLN A 149 -10.07 27.71 -9.03
C GLN A 149 -8.77 27.73 -8.22
N GLN A 150 -8.84 28.06 -6.92
CA GLN A 150 -7.70 27.93 -6.01
C GLN A 150 -7.11 26.51 -6.13
N ALA A 151 -5.81 26.44 -6.37
CA ALA A 151 -5.09 25.22 -6.72
C ALA A 151 -4.80 24.33 -5.50
N GLN A 152 -5.81 24.09 -4.66
CA GLN A 152 -5.69 23.11 -3.59
C GLN A 152 -6.08 21.74 -4.13
N LEU A 153 -5.15 20.81 -4.10
CA LEU A 153 -5.43 19.40 -4.39
C LEU A 153 -6.36 18.88 -3.29
N ALA A 154 -7.55 18.44 -3.67
CA ALA A 154 -8.47 17.77 -2.76
C ALA A 154 -7.99 16.33 -2.55
N ILE A 155 -6.98 16.18 -1.68
CA ILE A 155 -6.40 14.89 -1.32
C ILE A 155 -7.39 14.16 -0.41
N HIS A 156 -7.68 12.90 -0.75
CA HIS A 156 -8.66 12.08 -0.03
C HIS A 156 -8.09 10.74 0.47
N THR A 157 -6.99 10.26 -0.10
CA THR A 157 -6.38 8.98 0.29
C THR A 157 -4.85 9.07 0.21
N ASP A 158 -4.17 8.59 1.24
CA ASP A 158 -2.73 8.36 1.22
C ASP A 158 -2.48 6.86 0.99
N VAL A 159 -1.48 6.54 0.16
CA VAL A 159 -0.98 5.17 -0.01
C VAL A 159 0.50 5.14 0.29
N LEU A 160 0.87 4.39 1.32
CA LEU A 160 2.28 4.18 1.66
C LEU A 160 2.77 2.89 1.02
N ILE A 161 3.81 2.99 0.20
CA ILE A 161 4.46 1.85 -0.42
C ILE A 161 5.66 1.44 0.43
N LEU A 162 5.61 0.21 0.92
CA LEU A 162 6.62 -0.38 1.80
C LEU A 162 7.24 -1.59 1.10
N THR A 163 8.56 -1.76 1.14
CA THR A 163 9.24 -2.93 0.57
C THR A 163 10.18 -3.57 1.58
N ARG A 164 10.68 -4.78 1.30
CA ARG A 164 11.69 -5.42 2.16
C ARG A 164 12.91 -4.52 2.25
N SER A 165 13.41 -4.28 3.46
CA SER A 165 14.65 -3.54 3.65
C SER A 165 15.81 -4.33 3.04
N ALA A 166 16.68 -3.66 2.28
CA ALA A 166 17.89 -4.27 1.71
C ALA A 166 19.00 -4.48 2.76
N ILE A 167 18.81 -4.04 4.00
CA ILE A 167 19.84 -4.08 5.04
C ILE A 167 19.84 -5.45 5.74
N GLU A 168 20.31 -6.48 5.04
CA GLU A 168 20.85 -7.72 5.59
C GLU A 168 22.04 -8.14 4.71
N GLY A 169 23.28 -7.78 5.09
CA GLY A 169 24.47 -8.29 4.38
C GLY A 169 25.77 -7.49 4.40
N GLY A 170 25.93 -6.46 5.26
CA GLY A 170 27.12 -5.60 5.17
C GLY A 170 27.66 -5.09 6.50
N ARG A 171 28.01 -5.98 7.44
CA ARG A 171 29.08 -5.70 8.42
C ARG A 171 29.56 -6.97 9.14
N ALA A 172 30.56 -7.62 8.57
CA ALA A 172 31.48 -8.49 9.30
C ALA A 172 32.82 -8.51 8.54
N ASP A 173 33.56 -7.41 8.62
CA ASP A 173 35.01 -7.43 8.38
C ASP A 173 35.66 -7.02 9.69
N GLY A 174 36.26 -8.01 10.36
CA GLY A 174 37.22 -7.85 11.43
C GLY A 174 38.64 -7.89 10.89
#